data_AF-A0A1V6QJG7-F1
#
_entry.id   AF-A0A1V6QJG7-F1
#
_cell.length_a   1.000
_cell.length_b   1.000
_cell.length_c   1.000
_cell.angle_alpha   90.00
_cell.angle_beta   90.00
_cell.angle_gamma   90.00
#
_symmetry.space_group_name_H-M   'P 1'
#
loop_
_entity.id
_entity.type
_entity.pdbx_description
1 polymer ?
#
loop_
_entity_poly.entity_id
_entity_poly.type
_entity_poly.pdbx_seq_one_letter_code
_entity_poly.pdbx_strand_id
1 'polypeptide(L)'
;MWASGEQSAQSAAVELHEKLDSAIREQKEKWDASEVDGACSTCLWPIATYQAILLHVIFAVILKAGGAVNLNLKASISAASLDLLQSLVGSCRKLGMFSYPDMLGRYKEADLPSFVWVGIEEVKRFDIALYKLGTKLNISGSEGRDLLTASELEFPLPSNDLLWHSTERHEWEAYAKEENMVSLKDDLHAKWISNFADMLESFGL
;
A
#
# COMPACT_ATOMS: atom_id res chain seq x y z
N MET A 1 -7.49 12.10 -14.71
CA MET A 1 -8.59 13.08 -14.52
C MET A 1 -8.11 14.30 -13.73
N TRP A 2 -7.77 14.18 -12.45
CA TRP A 2 -7.31 15.34 -11.67
C TRP A 2 -6.01 16.00 -12.18
N ALA A 3 -5.03 15.17 -12.57
CA ALA A 3 -3.73 15.64 -13.05
C ALA A 3 -3.74 16.30 -14.43
N SER A 4 -4.86 16.28 -15.16
CA SER A 4 -4.92 16.96 -16.47
C SER A 4 -4.99 18.49 -16.34
N GLY A 5 -5.34 19.01 -15.16
CA GLY A 5 -5.53 20.45 -14.93
C GLY A 5 -6.79 21.04 -15.57
N GLU A 6 -7.55 20.24 -16.32
CA GLU A 6 -8.80 20.67 -16.95
C GLU A 6 -9.92 20.72 -15.91
N GLN A 7 -10.62 21.85 -15.82
CA GLN A 7 -11.64 22.09 -14.78
C GLN A 7 -12.80 21.08 -14.83
N SER A 8 -13.23 20.68 -16.03
CA SER A 8 -14.25 19.66 -16.24
C SER A 8 -13.80 18.30 -15.69
N ALA A 9 -12.57 17.89 -15.99
CA ALA A 9 -11.97 16.63 -15.56
C ALA A 9 -11.68 16.60 -14.06
N GLN A 10 -11.31 17.74 -13.47
CA GLN A 10 -11.14 17.89 -12.03
C GLN A 10 -12.47 17.82 -11.30
N SER A 11 -13.52 18.47 -11.82
CA SER A 11 -14.87 18.39 -11.25
C SER A 11 -15.40 16.96 -11.29
N ALA A 12 -15.25 16.28 -12.42
CA ALA A 12 -15.62 14.87 -12.55
C ALA A 12 -14.80 13.95 -11.63
N ALA A 13 -13.54 14.27 -11.34
CA ALA A 13 -12.74 13.53 -10.37
C ALA A 13 -13.24 13.70 -8.93
N VAL A 14 -13.71 14.90 -8.56
CA VAL A 14 -14.32 15.16 -7.25
C VAL A 14 -15.65 14.39 -7.12
N GLU A 15 -16.53 14.46 -8.12
CA GLU A 15 -17.79 13.71 -8.10
C GLU A 15 -17.56 12.19 -8.00
N LEU A 16 -16.56 11.68 -8.72
CA LEU A 16 -16.19 10.26 -8.64
C LEU A 16 -15.67 9.90 -7.25
N HIS A 17 -14.84 10.78 -6.66
CA HIS A 17 -14.33 10.59 -5.30
C HIS A 17 -15.45 10.55 -4.27
N GLU A 18 -16.45 11.44 -4.34
CA GLU A 18 -17.60 11.43 -3.42
C GLU A 18 -18.42 10.14 -3.53
N LYS A 19 -18.68 9.67 -4.75
CA LYS A 19 -19.37 8.39 -4.98
C LYS A 19 -18.58 7.21 -4.43
N LEU A 20 -17.27 7.23 -4.63
CA LEU A 20 -16.37 6.19 -4.12
C LEU A 20 -16.30 6.22 -2.58
N ASP A 21 -16.32 7.41 -1.97
CA ASP A 21 -16.35 7.54 -0.50
C ASP A 21 -17.59 6.85 0.09
N SER A 22 -18.77 7.10 -0.48
CA SER A 22 -20.02 6.44 -0.05
C SER A 22 -19.91 4.93 -0.19
N ALA A 23 -19.48 4.45 -1.36
CA ALA A 23 -19.39 3.01 -1.65
C ALA A 23 -18.38 2.29 -0.74
N ILE A 24 -17.22 2.90 -0.48
CA ILE A 24 -16.21 2.33 0.43
C ILE A 24 -16.78 2.20 1.85
N ARG A 25 -17.48 3.23 2.34
CA ARG A 25 -18.04 3.26 3.69
C ARG A 25 -19.20 2.29 3.85
N GLU A 26 -20.12 2.24 2.88
CA GLU A 26 -21.23 1.30 2.87
C GLU A 26 -20.76 -0.16 2.85
N GLN A 27 -19.60 -0.43 2.25
CA GLN A 27 -19.03 -1.77 2.19
C GLN A 27 -17.98 -2.05 3.28
N LYS A 28 -17.86 -1.19 4.31
CA LYS A 28 -16.85 -1.36 5.38
C LYS A 28 -16.88 -2.75 5.99
N GLU A 29 -18.06 -3.30 6.28
CA GLU A 29 -18.24 -4.66 6.80
C GLU A 29 -17.66 -5.79 5.92
N LYS A 30 -17.44 -5.53 4.62
CA LYS A 30 -16.95 -6.52 3.65
C LYS A 30 -15.43 -6.52 3.49
N TRP A 31 -14.78 -5.38 3.71
CA TRP A 31 -13.35 -5.23 3.46
C TRP A 31 -12.55 -4.97 4.74
N ASP A 32 -13.18 -4.41 5.77
CA ASP A 32 -12.52 -4.08 7.03
C ASP A 32 -12.34 -5.33 7.89
N ALA A 33 -11.15 -5.92 7.79
CA ALA A 33 -10.78 -7.09 8.57
C ALA A 33 -10.38 -6.72 10.01
N SER A 34 -10.11 -5.44 10.30
CA SER A 34 -9.58 -5.01 11.61
C SER A 34 -10.50 -5.40 12.76
N GLU A 35 -11.81 -5.28 12.56
CA GLU A 35 -12.84 -5.56 13.57
C GLU A 35 -13.45 -6.98 13.46
N VAL A 36 -13.07 -7.79 12.46
CA VAL A 36 -13.67 -9.12 12.23
C VAL A 36 -13.02 -10.18 13.10
N ASP A 37 -13.79 -10.80 14.00
CA ASP A 37 -13.33 -11.94 14.79
C ASP A 37 -12.92 -13.12 13.89
N GLY A 38 -11.69 -13.60 14.06
CA GLY A 38 -11.13 -14.70 13.27
C GLY A 38 -10.44 -14.31 11.96
N ALA A 39 -10.40 -13.02 11.58
CA ALA A 39 -9.51 -12.57 10.52
C ALA A 39 -8.05 -12.84 10.91
N CYS A 40 -7.28 -13.43 9.99
CA CYS A 40 -5.91 -13.88 10.21
C CYS A 40 -5.14 -13.94 8.88
N SER A 41 -3.86 -14.31 8.94
CA SER A 41 -2.99 -14.33 7.75
C SER A 41 -3.37 -15.33 6.66
N THR A 42 -4.17 -16.35 6.99
CA THR A 42 -4.67 -17.31 5.99
C THR A 42 -5.91 -16.84 5.23
N CYS A 43 -6.50 -15.69 5.61
CA CYS A 43 -7.64 -15.11 4.93
C CYS A 43 -7.26 -14.54 3.55
N LEU A 44 -8.26 -14.31 2.69
CA LEU A 44 -8.04 -13.68 1.39
C LEU A 44 -7.63 -12.21 1.58
N TRP A 45 -6.65 -11.76 0.79
CA TRP A 45 -6.28 -10.33 0.76
C TRP A 45 -7.03 -9.64 -0.38
N PRO A 46 -7.93 -8.69 -0.08
CA PRO A 46 -8.65 -7.93 -1.11
C PRO A 46 -7.77 -6.78 -1.63
N ILE A 47 -6.60 -7.12 -2.19
CA ILE A 47 -5.54 -6.15 -2.54
C ILE A 47 -6.04 -5.02 -3.44
N ALA A 48 -6.84 -5.33 -4.47
CA ALA A 48 -7.40 -4.33 -5.37
C ALA A 48 -8.32 -3.34 -4.64
N THR A 49 -9.12 -3.82 -3.67
CA THR A 49 -9.97 -2.96 -2.83
C THR A 49 -9.11 -2.08 -1.93
N TYR A 50 -8.07 -2.63 -1.31
CA TYR A 50 -7.16 -1.89 -0.44
C TYR A 50 -6.35 -0.83 -1.18
N GLN A 51 -5.86 -1.14 -2.38
CA GLN A 51 -5.24 -0.17 -3.28
C GLN A 51 -6.22 0.96 -3.65
N ALA A 52 -7.48 0.64 -3.97
CA ALA A 52 -8.49 1.64 -4.28
C ALA A 52 -8.79 2.55 -3.08
N ILE A 53 -8.88 2.00 -1.86
CA ILE A 53 -9.05 2.77 -0.62
C ILE A 53 -7.83 3.67 -0.37
N LEU A 54 -6.61 3.16 -0.55
CA LEU A 54 -5.39 3.95 -0.38
C LEU A 54 -5.35 5.12 -1.37
N LEU A 55 -5.65 4.87 -2.65
CA LEU A 55 -5.75 5.92 -3.67
C LEU A 55 -6.82 6.95 -3.33
N HIS A 56 -7.96 6.50 -2.80
CA HIS A 56 -9.04 7.36 -2.31
C HIS A 56 -8.56 8.29 -1.19
N VAL A 57 -7.85 7.76 -0.19
CA VAL A 57 -7.28 8.57 0.90
C VAL A 57 -6.23 9.55 0.39
N ILE A 58 -5.32 9.12 -0.48
CA ILE A 58 -4.31 10.00 -1.11
C ILE A 58 -5.01 11.16 -1.83
N PHE A 59 -6.07 10.86 -2.58
CA PHE A 59 -6.82 11.88 -3.29
C PHE A 59 -7.51 12.87 -2.34
N ALA A 60 -8.13 12.40 -1.25
CA ALA A 60 -8.72 13.26 -0.24
C ALA A 60 -7.69 14.22 0.39
N VAL A 61 -6.47 13.75 0.63
CA VAL A 61 -5.36 14.58 1.14
C VAL A 61 -4.95 15.65 0.11
N ILE A 62 -4.87 15.28 -1.17
CA ILE A 62 -4.54 16.22 -2.27
C ILE A 62 -5.64 17.29 -2.42
N LEU A 63 -6.92 16.91 -2.36
CA LEU A 63 -8.04 17.85 -2.46
C LEU A 63 -7.99 18.92 -1.36
N LYS A 64 -7.73 18.49 -0.12
CA LYS A 64 -7.68 19.38 1.05
C LYS A 64 -6.48 20.33 1.04
N ALA A 65 -5.42 20.00 0.29
CA ALA A 65 -4.26 20.86 0.11
C ALA A 65 -4.50 22.11 -0.78
N GLY A 66 -5.74 22.33 -1.25
CA GLY A 66 -6.13 23.57 -1.93
C GLY A 66 -5.92 23.55 -3.44
N GLY A 67 -6.02 22.39 -4.09
CA GLY A 67 -6.14 22.29 -5.56
C GLY A 67 -4.85 22.47 -6.37
N ALA A 68 -3.81 23.09 -5.81
CA ALA A 68 -2.48 22.99 -6.39
C ALA A 68 -1.96 21.56 -6.15
N VAL A 69 -1.47 20.89 -7.20
CA VAL A 69 -0.79 19.58 -7.09
C VAL A 69 0.56 19.79 -6.38
N ASN A 70 0.50 20.16 -5.10
CA ASN A 70 1.68 20.22 -4.26
C ASN A 70 1.83 18.82 -3.66
N LEU A 71 2.64 18.00 -4.32
CA LEU A 71 2.99 16.65 -3.86
C LEU A 71 3.80 16.67 -2.54
N ASN A 72 4.12 17.85 -2.01
CA ASN A 72 4.42 18.00 -0.59
C ASN A 72 3.12 17.87 0.20
N LEU A 73 2.76 16.62 0.52
CA LEU A 73 1.67 16.22 1.41
C LEU A 73 1.91 16.69 2.87
N LYS A 74 2.21 17.97 3.10
CA LYS A 74 2.13 18.64 4.41
C LYS A 74 0.67 18.91 4.81
N ALA A 75 -0.26 18.18 4.20
CA ALA A 75 -1.68 18.45 4.26
C ALA A 75 -2.29 17.73 5.47
N SER A 76 -3.15 18.44 6.21
CA SER A 76 -3.92 17.83 7.28
C SER A 76 -4.97 16.89 6.69
N ILE A 77 -5.02 15.65 7.14
CA ILE A 77 -6.08 14.70 6.77
C ILE A 77 -7.40 15.05 7.50
N SER A 78 -8.56 14.67 6.96
CA SER A 78 -9.84 14.78 7.70
C SER A 78 -9.95 13.65 8.72
N ALA A 79 -10.71 13.83 9.80
CA ALA A 79 -10.93 12.75 10.78
C ALA A 79 -11.56 11.50 10.12
N ALA A 80 -12.48 11.68 9.18
CA ALA A 80 -13.15 10.59 8.47
C ALA A 80 -12.21 9.83 7.50
N SER A 81 -11.23 10.51 6.91
CA SER A 81 -10.21 9.88 6.07
C SER A 81 -9.12 9.21 6.92
N LEU A 82 -8.82 9.75 8.11
CA LEU A 82 -7.91 9.14 9.07
C LEU A 82 -8.48 7.84 9.63
N ASP A 83 -9.76 7.81 10.02
CA ASP A 83 -10.47 6.60 10.46
C ASP A 83 -10.44 5.50 9.40
N LEU A 84 -10.68 5.89 8.13
CA LEU A 84 -10.61 4.97 6.99
C LEU A 84 -9.21 4.38 6.82
N LEU A 85 -8.18 5.22 6.93
CA LEU A 85 -6.78 4.82 6.83
C LEU A 85 -6.36 3.91 8.01
N GLN A 86 -6.82 4.21 9.23
CA GLN A 86 -6.61 3.37 10.42
C GLN A 86 -7.24 1.98 10.25
N SER A 87 -8.48 1.93 9.74
CA SER A 87 -9.19 0.68 9.47
C SER A 87 -8.46 -0.15 8.40
N LEU A 88 -7.94 0.49 7.35
CA LEU A 88 -7.14 -0.16 6.31
C LEU A 88 -5.85 -0.77 6.88
N VAL A 89 -5.09 0.01 7.66
CA VAL A 89 -3.83 -0.47 8.26
C VAL A 89 -4.08 -1.57 9.27
N GLY A 90 -5.12 -1.44 10.11
CA GLY A 90 -5.56 -2.48 11.03
C GLY A 90 -5.93 -3.77 10.30
N SER A 91 -6.59 -3.66 9.15
CA SER A 91 -6.93 -4.81 8.31
C SER A 91 -5.69 -5.50 7.74
N CYS A 92 -4.76 -4.73 7.17
CA CYS A 92 -3.50 -5.26 6.61
C CYS A 92 -2.68 -5.98 7.69
N ARG A 93 -2.59 -5.38 8.89
CA ARG A 93 -1.92 -5.97 10.05
C ARG A 93 -2.56 -7.29 10.46
N LYS A 94 -3.88 -7.34 10.60
CA LYS A 94 -4.60 -8.55 11.02
C LYS A 94 -4.57 -9.66 9.96
N LEU A 95 -4.50 -9.29 8.70
CA LEU A 95 -4.33 -10.20 7.57
C LEU A 95 -2.88 -10.61 7.30
N GLY A 96 -1.91 -10.18 8.13
CA GLY A 96 -0.50 -10.55 7.97
C GLY A 96 0.17 -9.98 6.72
N MET A 97 -0.36 -8.90 6.14
CA MET A 97 0.16 -8.37 4.88
C MET A 97 1.59 -7.85 5.00
N PHE A 98 1.98 -7.33 6.17
CA PHE A 98 3.32 -6.80 6.42
C PHE A 98 4.39 -7.87 6.70
N SER A 99 4.07 -9.16 6.59
CA SER A 99 4.99 -10.28 6.86
C SER A 99 5.34 -11.01 5.57
N TYR A 100 6.64 -11.09 5.24
CA TYR A 100 7.09 -11.81 4.06
C TYR A 100 6.79 -13.31 4.10
N PRO A 101 6.95 -14.02 5.23
CA PRO A 101 6.47 -15.40 5.37
C PRO A 101 4.98 -15.56 5.02
N ASP A 102 4.11 -14.65 5.46
CA ASP A 102 2.68 -14.70 5.12
C ASP A 102 2.46 -14.43 3.63
N MET A 103 3.19 -13.48 3.01
CA MET A 103 3.17 -13.27 1.55
C MET A 103 3.56 -14.54 0.78
N LEU A 104 4.66 -15.19 1.18
CA LEU A 104 5.14 -16.43 0.56
C LEU A 104 4.14 -17.58 0.74
N GLY A 105 3.53 -17.69 1.93
CA GLY A 105 2.56 -18.72 2.27
C GLY A 105 1.30 -18.73 1.41
N ARG A 106 1.08 -17.68 0.61
CA ARG A 106 -0.05 -17.59 -0.34
C ARG A 106 0.16 -18.41 -1.62
N TYR A 107 1.39 -18.83 -1.89
CA TYR A 107 1.78 -19.50 -3.13
C TYR A 107 2.25 -20.93 -2.89
N LYS A 108 2.17 -21.75 -3.95
CA LYS A 108 2.63 -23.13 -3.98
C LYS A 108 3.80 -23.27 -4.93
N GLU A 109 4.65 -24.28 -4.72
CA GLU A 109 5.79 -24.57 -5.63
C GLU A 109 5.37 -24.83 -7.09
N ALA A 110 4.10 -25.21 -7.32
CA ALA A 110 3.55 -25.44 -8.65
C ALA A 110 3.09 -24.15 -9.36
N ASP A 111 3.01 -23.02 -8.66
CA ASP A 111 2.58 -21.76 -9.24
C ASP A 111 3.65 -21.19 -10.18
N LEU A 112 3.19 -20.45 -11.21
CA LEU A 112 4.10 -19.86 -12.19
C LEU A 112 5.00 -18.81 -11.49
N PRO A 113 6.35 -18.90 -11.58
CA PRO A 113 7.25 -18.01 -10.85
C PRO A 113 7.00 -16.51 -11.10
N SER A 114 6.62 -16.15 -12.34
CA SER A 114 6.28 -14.77 -12.68
C SER A 114 5.00 -14.28 -11.99
N PHE A 115 4.00 -15.15 -11.83
CA PHE A 115 2.77 -14.83 -11.11
C PHE A 115 3.05 -14.65 -9.60
N VAL A 116 3.87 -15.53 -9.03
CA VAL A 116 4.33 -15.42 -7.63
C VAL A 116 5.07 -14.10 -7.42
N TRP A 117 6.03 -13.78 -8.28
CA TRP A 117 6.81 -12.54 -8.20
C TRP A 117 5.90 -11.31 -8.27
N VAL A 118 5.04 -11.21 -9.28
CA VAL A 118 4.13 -10.05 -9.44
C VAL A 118 3.26 -9.86 -8.21
N GLY A 119 2.66 -10.92 -7.69
CA GLY A 119 1.74 -10.78 -6.55
C GLY A 119 2.45 -10.43 -5.24
N ILE A 120 3.66 -10.93 -5.00
CA ILE A 120 4.48 -10.51 -3.85
C ILE A 120 4.89 -9.05 -3.98
N GLU A 121 5.39 -8.67 -5.16
CA GLU A 121 5.87 -7.32 -5.43
C GLU A 121 4.73 -6.28 -5.42
N GLU A 122 3.51 -6.69 -5.77
CA GLU A 122 2.30 -5.87 -5.64
C GLU A 122 2.00 -5.52 -4.17
N VAL A 123 2.04 -6.52 -3.29
CA VAL A 123 1.76 -6.33 -1.86
C VAL A 123 2.84 -5.47 -1.23
N LYS A 124 4.12 -5.77 -1.47
CA LYS A 124 5.24 -4.95 -0.95
C LYS A 124 5.09 -3.49 -1.38
N ARG A 125 4.81 -3.21 -2.66
CA ARG A 125 4.65 -1.83 -3.15
C ARG A 125 3.44 -1.14 -2.53
N PHE A 126 2.33 -1.87 -2.33
CA PHE A 126 1.16 -1.36 -1.62
C PHE A 126 1.49 -1.00 -0.16
N ASP A 127 2.12 -1.91 0.58
CA ASP A 127 2.48 -1.69 1.99
C ASP A 127 3.47 -0.54 2.17
N ILE A 128 4.44 -0.41 1.25
CA ILE A 128 5.37 0.73 1.23
C ILE A 128 4.64 2.05 0.94
N ALA A 129 3.65 2.04 0.05
CA ALA A 129 2.85 3.23 -0.21
C ALA A 129 2.01 3.62 1.02
N LEU A 130 1.48 2.63 1.74
CA LEU A 130 0.73 2.82 2.99
C LEU A 130 1.62 3.41 4.09
N TYR A 131 2.82 2.84 4.29
CA TYR A 131 3.84 3.36 5.21
C TYR A 131 4.21 4.80 4.90
N LYS A 132 4.58 5.10 3.64
CA LYS A 132 4.96 6.46 3.21
C LYS A 132 3.85 7.48 3.42
N LEU A 133 2.59 7.10 3.21
CA LEU A 133 1.46 7.98 3.48
C LEU A 133 1.31 8.22 4.99
N GLY A 134 1.38 7.16 5.80
CA GLY A 134 1.33 7.25 7.26
C GLY A 134 2.41 8.18 7.82
N THR A 135 3.67 7.97 7.45
CA THR A 135 4.80 8.81 7.89
C THR A 135 4.60 10.28 7.54
N LYS A 136 4.16 10.58 6.30
CA LYS A 136 3.90 11.97 5.88
C LYS A 136 2.79 12.65 6.67
N LEU A 137 1.75 11.90 7.05
CA LEU A 137 0.65 12.43 7.85
C LEU A 137 1.04 12.62 9.31
N ASN A 138 1.89 11.75 9.88
CA ASN A 138 2.40 11.89 11.25
C ASN A 138 3.32 13.10 11.43
N ILE A 139 4.16 13.42 10.43
CA ILE A 139 5.01 14.62 10.42
C ILE A 139 4.17 15.92 10.54
N SER A 140 2.88 15.87 10.17
CA SER A 140 1.99 17.02 10.12
C SER A 140 1.12 17.20 11.38
N GLY A 141 1.14 16.26 12.34
CA GLY A 141 0.29 16.29 13.54
C GLY A 141 1.05 16.04 14.84
N SER A 142 1.02 16.99 15.78
CA SER A 142 1.48 16.73 17.14
C SER A 142 0.47 15.81 17.86
N GLU A 143 0.96 14.73 18.46
CA GLU A 143 0.25 13.72 19.28
C GLU A 143 -0.10 12.39 18.58
N GLY A 144 0.93 11.54 18.42
CA GLY A 144 1.03 10.36 19.28
C GLY A 144 0.26 9.09 18.90
N ARG A 145 0.52 8.54 17.71
CA ARG A 145 0.74 7.10 17.48
C ARG A 145 1.11 6.90 16.00
N ASP A 146 2.25 6.27 15.75
CA ASP A 146 2.61 5.92 14.39
C ASP A 146 1.63 4.89 13.86
N LEU A 147 0.91 5.28 12.81
CA LEU A 147 -0.10 4.46 12.14
C LEU A 147 0.49 3.10 11.69
N LEU A 148 1.70 3.14 11.13
CA LEU A 148 2.48 2.01 10.65
C LEU A 148 3.97 2.38 10.77
N THR A 149 4.76 1.60 11.51
CA THR A 149 6.21 1.85 11.66
C THR A 149 7.04 1.00 10.71
N ALA A 150 8.29 1.39 10.49
CA ALA A 150 9.22 0.59 9.70
C ALA A 150 9.51 -0.78 10.35
N SER A 151 9.44 -0.87 11.67
CA SER A 151 9.60 -2.10 12.44
C SER A 151 8.52 -3.14 12.17
N GLU A 152 7.33 -2.74 11.70
CA GLU A 152 6.26 -3.65 11.31
C GLU A 152 6.44 -4.22 9.90
N LEU A 153 7.34 -3.67 9.08
CA LEU A 153 7.57 -4.10 7.70
C LEU A 153 8.60 -5.23 7.64
N GLU A 154 8.12 -6.46 7.86
CA GLU A 154 8.91 -7.69 7.89
C GLU A 154 9.08 -8.31 6.49
N PHE A 155 9.49 -7.50 5.53
CA PHE A 155 9.76 -7.93 4.16
C PHE A 155 10.89 -7.11 3.52
N PRO A 156 11.60 -7.65 2.51
CA PRO A 156 12.60 -6.88 1.79
C PRO A 156 11.98 -5.81 0.90
N LEU A 157 12.69 -4.71 0.68
CA LEU A 157 12.24 -3.66 -0.26
C LEU A 157 11.82 -4.25 -1.62
N PRO A 158 10.81 -3.64 -2.29
CA PRO A 158 10.45 -4.01 -3.65
C PRO A 158 11.68 -4.06 -4.57
N SER A 159 11.75 -5.07 -5.44
CA SER A 159 12.85 -5.27 -6.38
C SER A 159 12.43 -5.00 -7.82
N ASN A 160 13.44 -4.82 -8.68
CA ASN A 160 13.33 -4.80 -10.14
C ASN A 160 12.21 -3.89 -10.68
N ASP A 161 12.38 -2.58 -10.46
CA ASP A 161 11.46 -1.56 -10.97
C ASP A 161 11.35 -1.57 -12.50
N LEU A 162 12.41 -1.97 -13.21
CA LEU A 162 12.38 -2.07 -14.68
C LEU A 162 11.39 -3.16 -15.14
N LEU A 163 11.42 -4.34 -14.50
CA LEU A 163 10.46 -5.40 -14.77
C LEU A 163 9.03 -4.98 -14.39
N TRP A 164 8.86 -4.33 -13.23
CA TRP A 164 7.55 -3.85 -12.76
C TRP A 164 6.91 -2.82 -13.70
N HIS A 165 7.72 -1.92 -14.27
CA HIS A 165 7.26 -0.85 -15.16
C HIS A 165 7.24 -1.25 -16.64
N SER A 166 7.61 -2.48 -16.98
CA SER A 166 7.60 -2.96 -18.36
C SER A 166 6.18 -2.96 -18.92
N THR A 167 5.96 -2.22 -20.01
CA THR A 167 4.66 -2.18 -20.69
C THR A 167 4.59 -3.14 -21.86
N GLU A 168 5.75 -3.53 -22.40
CA GLU A 168 5.84 -4.46 -23.52
C GLU A 168 6.35 -5.84 -23.09
N ARG A 169 5.86 -6.89 -23.78
CA ARG A 169 6.27 -8.27 -23.50
C ARG A 169 7.78 -8.47 -23.62
N HIS A 170 8.40 -7.86 -24.62
CA HIS A 170 9.82 -8.09 -24.90
C HIS A 170 10.73 -7.48 -23.81
N GLU A 171 10.35 -6.34 -23.25
CA GLU A 171 11.02 -5.72 -22.11
C GLU A 171 10.87 -6.59 -20.86
N TRP A 172 9.64 -7.05 -20.61
CA TRP A 172 9.34 -7.93 -19.48
C TRP A 172 10.19 -9.21 -19.53
N GLU A 173 10.25 -9.87 -20.69
CA GLU A 173 11.04 -11.09 -20.89
C GLU A 173 12.55 -10.86 -20.76
N ALA A 174 13.04 -9.65 -21.05
CA ALA A 174 14.45 -9.31 -20.87
C ALA A 174 14.78 -9.16 -19.38
N TYR A 175 14.04 -8.33 -18.64
CA TYR A 175 14.31 -8.07 -17.22
C TYR A 175 13.97 -9.27 -16.33
N ALA A 176 13.01 -10.12 -16.71
CA ALA A 176 12.68 -11.33 -15.97
C ALA A 176 13.81 -12.37 -15.96
N LYS A 177 14.71 -12.35 -16.97
CA LYS A 177 15.87 -13.26 -17.01
C LYS A 177 16.97 -12.86 -16.02
N GLU A 178 17.04 -11.57 -15.71
CA GLU A 178 18.02 -10.99 -14.78
C GLU A 178 17.53 -11.09 -13.33
N GLU A 179 16.22 -11.24 -13.13
CA GLU A 179 15.61 -11.41 -11.82
C GLU A 179 15.75 -12.85 -11.33
N ASN A 180 16.37 -13.03 -10.16
CA ASN A 180 16.22 -14.27 -9.42
C ASN A 180 14.77 -14.35 -8.91
N MET A 181 13.94 -15.12 -9.61
CA MET A 181 12.54 -15.35 -9.24
C MET A 181 12.42 -15.78 -7.77
N VAL A 182 11.31 -15.41 -7.14
CA VAL A 182 11.09 -15.59 -5.69
C VAL A 182 11.25 -17.05 -5.27
N SER A 183 12.10 -17.28 -4.26
CA SER A 183 12.18 -18.57 -3.56
C SER A 183 11.14 -18.62 -2.44
N LEU A 184 10.24 -19.60 -2.48
CA LEU A 184 9.25 -19.83 -1.42
C LEU A 184 9.84 -20.36 -0.11
N LYS A 185 11.14 -20.69 -0.09
CA LYS A 185 11.85 -21.27 1.06
C LYS A 185 12.78 -20.29 1.77
N ASP A 186 13.04 -19.15 1.14
CA ASP A 186 13.94 -18.13 1.66
C ASP A 186 13.10 -16.90 2.05
N ASP A 187 12.99 -16.68 3.35
CA ASP A 187 12.26 -15.53 3.88
C ASP A 187 13.04 -14.21 3.76
N LEU A 188 14.30 -14.27 3.29
CA LEU A 188 15.16 -13.10 3.14
C LEU A 188 15.24 -12.25 4.42
N HIS A 189 15.18 -12.86 5.60
CA HIS A 189 15.11 -12.17 6.89
C HIS A 189 16.17 -11.07 7.05
N ALA A 190 17.41 -11.31 6.62
CA ALA A 190 18.50 -10.33 6.70
C ALA A 190 18.27 -9.04 5.88
N LYS A 191 17.34 -9.08 4.92
CA LYS A 191 17.01 -7.96 4.02
C LYS A 191 15.72 -7.24 4.43
N TRP A 192 15.03 -7.66 5.48
CA TRP A 192 13.79 -7.03 5.92
C TRP A 192 13.99 -5.57 6.30
N ILE A 193 12.99 -4.75 5.97
CA ILE A 193 13.00 -3.31 6.29
C ILE A 193 13.04 -3.09 7.80
N SER A 194 12.35 -3.93 8.57
CA SER A 194 12.34 -3.87 10.04
C SER A 194 13.73 -3.91 10.69
N ASN A 195 14.72 -4.58 10.07
CA ASN A 195 16.11 -4.58 10.55
C ASN A 195 16.79 -3.21 10.48
N PHE A 196 16.23 -2.28 9.71
CA PHE A 196 16.74 -0.92 9.50
C PHE A 196 15.79 0.15 10.07
N ALA A 197 14.78 -0.25 10.86
CA ALA A 197 13.75 0.65 11.36
C ALA A 197 14.34 1.86 12.14
N ASP A 198 15.25 1.60 13.07
CA ASP A 198 15.93 2.65 13.85
C ASP A 198 16.62 3.70 12.96
N MET A 199 17.20 3.24 11.84
CA MET A 199 17.85 4.12 10.87
C MET A 199 16.80 4.97 10.14
N LEU A 200 15.75 4.35 9.62
CA LEU A 200 14.69 5.03 8.87
C LEU A 200 13.95 6.07 9.72
N GLU A 201 13.65 5.71 10.96
CA GLU A 201 13.02 6.60 11.94
C GLU A 201 13.92 7.78 12.29
N SER A 202 15.25 7.56 12.41
CA SER A 202 16.20 8.64 12.68
C SER A 202 16.35 9.66 11.53
N PHE A 203 16.04 9.25 10.29
CA PHE A 203 16.08 10.12 9.11
C PHE A 203 14.72 10.75 8.75
N GLY A 204 13.65 10.40 9.47
CA GLY A 204 12.29 10.87 9.17
C GLY A 204 11.77 10.42 7.80
N LEU A 205 12.18 9.22 7.36
CA LEU A 205 11.85 8.61 6.06
C LEU A 205 10.75 7.55 6.16
#